data_AF-A0A968WTM7-F1
#
_entry.id   AF-A0A968WTM7-F1
#
_cell.length_a   1.000
_cell.length_b   1.000
_cell.length_c   1.000
_cell.angle_alpha   90.00
_cell.angle_beta   90.00
_cell.angle_gamma   90.00
#
_symmetry.space_group_name_H-M   'P 1'
#
loop_
_entity.id
_entity.type
_entity.pdbx_description
1 polymer ?
#
loop_
_entity_poly.entity_id
_entity_poly.type
_entity_poly.pdbx_seq_one_letter_code
_entity_poly.pdbx_strand_id
1 'polypeptide(L)'
;MRFVRNSHTGEIIKAKFIDAVIHSRAKLSYEQAQAILDGKPAPESSDPLLVGMVKEGWNLASTMRKRRFDQGALDLEMPEIKIRLDDKGNAVFADPVIHTESHQLVEECMLAANEAVAKILRERMKPAVYRIHDDPDPSRLIDYTETAKAHGYRPGDLTNRAHIQKLLDDSKGSPGEHVIKLGLLKSLKRAAYSAEPVGHYGLAKSDYCHFTSPIRRYADLIVHRALQPLLENPPKPVDKTPSQADLYEISRHISETERTSSDAESETKQIKLLEYLDRVAKSEKPPVFDGLITDVRPMGLMVEIPDMGVRGVVKREDLPDGRWRFEAHRMAWVSTEGKVIQLGMRIPLRVINIDFEKRFVDFAVAGKPTSAGTHVADKKPVIAKKQGKPHTKPAGKVGPAVSRKNSRTAAKEKPKRRRR
;
A
#
# COMPACT_ATOMS: atom_id res chain seq x y z
N MET A 1 19.34 20.96 10.82
CA MET A 1 18.22 21.81 10.33
C MET A 1 17.56 22.52 11.51
N ARG A 2 16.91 23.66 11.27
CA ARG A 2 15.99 24.31 12.23
C ARG A 2 14.68 24.62 11.53
N PHE A 3 13.56 24.25 12.12
CA PHE A 3 12.21 24.52 11.60
C PHE A 3 11.51 25.57 12.46
N VAL A 4 10.81 26.50 11.80
CA VAL A 4 9.74 27.29 12.42
C VAL A 4 8.43 26.65 11.99
N ARG A 5 7.59 26.27 12.95
CA ARG A 5 6.34 25.55 12.73
C ARG A 5 5.14 26.29 13.31
N ASN A 6 3.96 26.06 12.75
CA ASN A 6 2.70 26.35 13.43
C ASN A 6 2.49 25.27 14.52
N SER A 7 2.37 25.69 15.78
CA SER A 7 2.20 24.78 16.92
C SER A 7 0.90 23.99 16.91
N HIS A 8 -0.16 24.49 16.26
CA HIS A 8 -1.48 23.89 16.25
C HIS A 8 -1.69 22.93 15.06
N THR A 9 -1.09 23.24 13.91
CA THR A 9 -1.29 22.46 12.67
C THR A 9 -0.11 21.53 12.34
N GLY A 10 1.03 21.67 13.00
CA GLY A 10 2.26 20.94 12.66
C GLY A 10 2.90 21.37 11.33
N GLU A 11 2.40 22.42 10.69
CA GLU A 11 2.92 22.93 9.42
C GLU A 11 4.28 23.60 9.58
N ILE A 12 5.25 23.24 8.72
CA ILE A 12 6.55 23.90 8.64
C ILE A 12 6.39 25.20 7.82
N ILE A 13 6.49 26.33 8.52
CA ILE A 13 6.41 27.68 7.95
C ILE A 13 7.74 28.08 7.32
N LYS A 14 8.86 27.71 7.95
CA LYS A 14 10.21 28.05 7.49
C LYS A 14 11.22 26.97 7.87
N ALA A 15 12.13 26.66 6.97
CA ALA A 15 13.29 25.81 7.23
C ALA A 15 14.59 26.62 7.11
N LYS A 16 15.57 26.29 7.95
CA LYS A 16 16.95 26.74 7.88
C LYS A 16 17.87 25.52 7.86
N PHE A 17 18.81 25.51 6.94
CA PHE A 17 19.80 24.43 6.77
C PHE A 17 21.16 24.98 7.20
N ILE A 18 21.81 24.27 8.11
CA ILE A 18 23.12 24.65 8.66
C ILE A 18 23.95 23.39 8.78
N ASP A 19 25.25 23.51 8.52
CA ASP A 19 26.22 22.53 8.98
C ASP A 19 26.45 22.73 10.48
N ALA A 20 26.57 21.65 11.24
CA ALA A 20 26.59 21.69 12.70
C ALA A 20 27.25 20.47 13.33
N VAL A 21 28.04 20.71 14.38
CA VAL A 21 28.53 19.66 15.28
C VAL A 21 27.46 19.36 16.33
N ILE A 22 27.19 18.08 16.57
CA ILE A 22 26.25 17.61 17.59
C ILE A 22 26.92 16.59 18.52
N HIS A 23 26.45 16.50 19.76
CA HIS A 23 26.80 15.45 20.70
C HIS A 23 25.51 14.81 21.21
N SER A 24 25.26 13.54 20.86
CA SER A 24 24.03 12.86 21.27
C SER A 24 24.06 12.60 22.77
N ARG A 25 23.02 13.05 23.48
CA ARG A 25 22.92 12.87 24.94
C ARG A 25 22.39 11.51 25.37
N ALA A 26 21.85 10.73 24.44
CA ALA A 26 21.36 9.38 24.68
C ALA A 26 21.46 8.53 23.40
N LYS A 27 21.43 7.21 23.57
CA LYS A 27 21.19 6.22 22.52
C LYS A 27 20.03 5.35 22.97
N LEU A 28 18.85 5.57 22.41
CA LEU A 28 17.63 4.82 22.73
C LEU A 28 17.33 3.79 21.64
N SER A 29 16.81 2.63 22.05
CA SER A 29 16.06 1.75 21.16
C SER A 29 14.61 2.22 21.02
N TYR A 30 13.87 1.72 20.02
CA TYR A 30 12.46 2.07 19.85
C TYR A 30 11.60 1.59 21.03
N GLU A 31 11.95 0.45 21.63
CA GLU A 31 11.26 -0.11 22.80
C GLU A 31 11.50 0.75 24.06
N GLN A 32 12.72 1.27 24.24
CA GLN A 32 13.03 2.21 25.33
C GLN A 32 12.30 3.56 25.13
N ALA A 33 12.27 4.07 23.90
CA ALA A 33 11.52 5.27 23.58
C ALA A 33 10.01 5.07 23.77
N GLN A 34 9.46 3.90 23.39
CA GLN A 34 8.06 3.57 23.62
C GLN A 34 7.76 3.46 25.12
N ALA A 35 8.63 2.81 25.90
CA ALA A 35 8.49 2.73 27.35
C ALA A 35 8.37 4.12 28.01
N ILE A 36 9.15 5.11 27.54
CA ILE A 36 9.07 6.50 28.01
C ILE A 36 7.72 7.15 27.64
N LEU A 37 7.18 6.86 26.44
CA LEU A 37 5.84 7.32 26.01
C LEU A 37 4.74 6.67 26.86
N ASP A 38 4.82 5.35 27.12
CA ASP A 38 3.97 4.58 28.03
C ASP A 38 4.02 5.06 29.50
N GLY A 39 4.93 5.99 29.83
CA GLY A 39 5.08 6.55 31.18
C GLY A 39 6.02 5.79 32.12
N LYS A 40 6.74 4.77 31.62
CA LYS A 40 7.81 4.09 32.38
C LYS A 40 9.03 5.02 32.52
N PRO A 41 9.87 4.83 33.55
CA PRO A 41 11.10 5.61 33.69
C PRO A 41 12.04 5.44 32.49
N ALA A 42 12.79 6.50 32.18
CA ALA A 42 13.91 6.40 31.25
C ALA A 42 15.02 5.49 31.82
N PRO A 43 15.93 4.96 30.97
CA PRO A 43 17.09 4.19 31.44
C PRO A 43 17.90 4.95 32.51
N GLU A 44 18.51 4.23 33.44
CA GLU A 44 19.35 4.83 34.48
C GLU A 44 20.45 5.73 33.90
N SER A 45 20.79 6.80 34.63
CA SER A 45 21.74 7.84 34.19
C SER A 45 21.36 8.62 32.91
N SER A 46 20.11 8.53 32.45
CA SER A 46 19.59 9.41 31.39
C SER A 46 19.57 10.88 31.80
N ASP A 47 19.77 11.78 30.83
CA ASP A 47 19.53 13.23 31.00
C ASP A 47 18.10 13.47 31.54
N PRO A 48 17.91 14.23 32.64
CA PRO A 48 16.58 14.51 33.19
C PRO A 48 15.57 15.10 32.19
N LEU A 49 16.05 15.79 31.15
CA LEU A 49 15.20 16.35 30.09
C LEU A 49 14.74 15.31 29.06
N LEU A 50 15.34 14.11 29.01
CA LEU A 50 15.09 13.11 27.97
C LEU A 50 13.62 12.70 27.88
N VAL A 51 12.96 12.48 29.03
CA VAL A 51 11.53 12.13 29.09
C VAL A 51 10.66 13.24 28.49
N GLY A 52 10.97 14.51 28.80
CA GLY A 52 10.28 15.66 28.23
C GLY A 52 10.49 15.77 26.72
N MET A 53 11.74 15.63 26.25
CA MET A 53 12.09 15.70 24.83
C MET A 53 11.42 14.61 24.00
N VAL A 54 11.34 13.36 24.51
CA VAL A 54 10.66 12.25 23.81
C VAL A 54 9.16 12.52 23.71
N LYS A 55 8.52 12.97 24.80
CA LYS A 55 7.08 13.29 24.80
C LYS A 55 6.73 14.49 23.94
N GLU A 56 7.54 15.56 23.95
CA GLU A 56 7.33 16.69 23.03
C GLU A 56 7.54 16.27 21.57
N GLY A 57 8.53 15.42 21.29
CA GLY A 57 8.77 14.82 19.98
C GLY A 57 7.55 14.04 19.48
N TRP A 58 6.89 13.25 20.34
CA TRP A 58 5.67 12.54 19.97
C TRP A 58 4.48 13.46 19.73
N ASN A 59 4.26 14.47 20.60
CA ASN A 59 3.20 15.46 20.42
C ASN A 59 3.33 16.21 19.07
N LEU A 60 4.57 16.51 18.66
CA LEU A 60 4.85 17.01 17.31
C LEU A 60 4.51 15.98 16.24
N ALA A 61 5.12 14.80 16.30
CA ALA A 61 5.03 13.80 15.24
C ALA A 61 3.59 13.33 15.01
N SER A 62 2.83 13.04 16.06
CA SER A 62 1.41 12.70 15.97
C SER A 62 0.57 13.79 15.28
N THR A 63 0.83 15.07 15.58
CA THR A 63 0.19 16.21 14.89
C THR A 63 0.55 16.25 13.40
N MET A 64 1.83 16.04 13.07
CA MET A 64 2.30 15.99 11.68
C MET A 64 1.73 14.79 10.91
N ARG A 65 1.67 13.62 11.55
CA ARG A 65 1.06 12.39 11.02
C ARG A 65 -0.40 12.61 10.68
N LYS A 66 -1.17 13.18 11.61
CA LYS A 66 -2.58 13.53 11.38
C LYS A 66 -2.74 14.44 10.16
N ARG A 67 -2.01 15.56 10.10
CA ARG A 67 -2.03 16.47 8.93
C ARG A 67 -1.65 15.76 7.63
N ARG A 68 -0.69 14.84 7.65
CA ARG A 68 -0.27 14.06 6.48
C ARG A 68 -1.38 13.15 5.95
N PHE A 69 -2.12 12.48 6.83
CA PHE A 69 -3.29 11.68 6.44
C PHE A 69 -4.48 12.55 6.01
N ASP A 70 -4.77 13.65 6.72
CA ASP A 70 -5.78 14.64 6.32
C ASP A 70 -5.50 15.25 4.92
N GLN A 71 -4.22 15.32 4.51
CA GLN A 71 -3.77 15.78 3.19
C GLN A 71 -3.76 14.69 2.10
N GLY A 72 -4.17 13.47 2.42
CA GLY A 72 -4.36 12.42 1.43
C GLY A 72 -3.34 11.27 1.42
N ALA A 73 -2.46 11.17 2.42
CA ALA A 73 -1.50 10.06 2.49
C ALA A 73 -2.20 8.70 2.69
N LEU A 74 -1.57 7.63 2.22
CA LEU A 74 -2.15 6.28 2.24
C LEU A 74 -1.51 5.43 3.35
N ASP A 75 -2.33 4.78 4.16
CA ASP A 75 -1.91 3.78 5.15
C ASP A 75 -1.69 2.44 4.42
N LEU A 76 -0.48 2.27 3.90
CA LEU A 76 -0.03 1.11 3.14
C LEU A 76 0.81 0.15 3.99
N GLU A 77 0.73 0.26 5.32
CA GLU A 77 1.49 -0.57 6.22
C GLU A 77 0.98 -2.02 6.19
N MET A 78 1.91 -2.94 5.90
CA MET A 78 1.70 -4.38 5.85
C MET A 78 2.52 -5.05 6.94
N PRO A 79 2.10 -6.20 7.50
CA PRO A 79 2.92 -6.97 8.42
C PRO A 79 4.27 -7.33 7.80
N GLU A 80 5.36 -7.01 8.50
CA GLU A 80 6.71 -7.51 8.18
C GLU A 80 7.13 -8.52 9.25
N ILE A 81 7.92 -9.53 8.86
CA ILE A 81 8.56 -10.45 9.81
C ILE A 81 10.06 -10.22 9.91
N LYS A 82 10.54 -10.21 11.15
CA LYS A 82 11.95 -10.32 11.49
C LYS A 82 12.28 -11.75 11.85
N ILE A 83 13.21 -12.33 11.08
CA ILE A 83 13.71 -13.68 11.33
C ILE A 83 14.97 -13.56 12.19
N ARG A 84 15.01 -14.30 13.30
CA ARG A 84 16.20 -14.44 14.15
C ARG A 84 16.94 -15.71 13.75
N LEU A 85 18.24 -15.57 13.50
CA LEU A 85 19.14 -16.69 13.22
C LEU A 85 19.96 -17.02 14.47
N ASP A 86 20.38 -18.28 14.62
CA ASP A 86 21.43 -18.67 15.55
C ASP A 86 22.84 -18.41 14.96
N ASP A 87 23.89 -18.67 15.75
CA ASP A 87 25.29 -18.50 15.33
C ASP A 87 25.71 -19.42 14.16
N LYS A 88 24.88 -20.41 13.82
CA LYS A 88 25.07 -21.33 12.69
C LYS A 88 24.23 -20.94 11.47
N GLY A 89 23.45 -19.85 11.54
CA GLY A 89 22.61 -19.36 10.47
C GLY A 89 21.24 -20.05 10.32
N ASN A 90 20.81 -20.84 11.31
CA ASN A 90 19.50 -21.51 11.30
C ASN A 90 18.40 -20.56 11.80
N ALA A 91 17.22 -20.60 11.18
CA ALA A 91 16.09 -19.78 11.61
C ALA A 91 15.41 -20.31 12.90
N VAL A 92 15.64 -19.59 14.01
CA VAL A 92 15.15 -19.96 15.35
C VAL A 92 13.83 -19.31 15.73
N PHE A 93 13.57 -18.08 15.26
CA PHE A 93 12.29 -17.38 15.48
C PHE A 93 11.91 -16.57 14.24
N ALA A 94 10.61 -16.40 14.03
CA ALA A 94 10.00 -15.51 13.04
C ALA A 94 8.94 -14.67 13.76
N ASP A 95 9.31 -13.45 14.14
CA ASP A 95 8.46 -12.55 14.93
C ASP A 95 7.92 -11.41 14.05
N PRO A 96 6.66 -11.00 14.19
CA PRO A 96 6.14 -9.82 13.50
C PRO A 96 6.85 -8.55 14.01
N VAL A 97 7.16 -7.63 13.09
CA VAL A 97 7.68 -6.30 13.41
C VAL A 97 6.52 -5.44 13.91
N ILE A 98 6.63 -4.94 15.15
CA ILE A 98 5.62 -4.09 15.77
C ILE A 98 6.01 -2.62 15.57
N HIS A 99 5.31 -1.92 14.67
CA HIS A 99 5.50 -0.49 14.43
C HIS A 99 4.74 0.34 15.47
N THR A 100 5.47 0.82 16.47
CA THR A 100 4.90 1.58 17.61
C THR A 100 4.95 3.11 17.39
N GLU A 101 4.36 3.88 18.31
CA GLU A 101 4.41 5.36 18.28
C GLU A 101 5.85 5.89 18.22
N SER A 102 6.79 5.26 18.93
CA SER A 102 8.21 5.63 18.87
C SER A 102 8.86 5.44 17.49
N HIS A 103 8.39 4.48 16.69
CA HIS A 103 8.81 4.32 15.30
C HIS A 103 8.19 5.42 14.42
N GLN A 104 6.88 5.67 14.59
CA GLN A 104 6.15 6.73 13.89
C GLN A 104 6.72 8.12 14.19
N LEU A 105 7.20 8.37 15.41
CA LEU A 105 7.88 9.60 15.82
C LEU A 105 9.07 9.90 14.90
N VAL A 106 9.94 8.90 14.71
CA VAL A 106 11.11 9.02 13.84
C VAL A 106 10.69 9.11 12.38
N GLU A 107 9.70 8.31 11.94
CA GLU A 107 9.14 8.36 10.58
C GLU A 107 8.75 9.79 10.19
N GLU A 108 7.87 10.47 10.95
CA GLU A 108 7.40 11.82 10.62
C GLU A 108 8.53 12.86 10.66
N CYS A 109 9.45 12.77 11.64
CA CYS A 109 10.62 13.65 11.70
C CYS A 109 11.51 13.52 10.45
N MET A 110 11.67 12.30 9.92
CA MET A 110 12.45 12.05 8.71
C MET A 110 11.70 12.49 7.46
N LEU A 111 10.39 12.24 7.36
CA LEU A 111 9.53 12.73 6.27
C LEU A 111 9.55 14.27 6.18
N ALA A 112 9.51 14.95 7.32
CA ALA A 112 9.60 16.40 7.44
C ALA A 112 10.92 16.97 6.90
N ALA A 113 12.06 16.35 7.28
CA ALA A 113 13.37 16.75 6.78
C ALA A 113 13.53 16.50 5.28
N ASN A 114 13.09 15.34 4.80
CA ASN A 114 13.09 14.95 3.39
C ASN A 114 12.29 15.93 2.51
N GLU A 115 11.07 16.29 2.92
CA GLU A 115 10.21 17.25 2.21
C GLU A 115 10.81 18.67 2.21
N ALA A 116 11.32 19.14 3.35
CA ALA A 116 11.91 20.47 3.45
C ALA A 116 13.14 20.62 2.55
N VAL A 117 13.96 19.58 2.42
CA VAL A 117 15.12 19.55 1.52
C VAL A 117 14.69 19.49 0.06
N ALA A 118 13.75 18.62 -0.31
CA ALA A 118 13.22 18.55 -1.67
C ALA A 118 12.67 19.90 -2.15
N LYS A 119 11.87 20.55 -1.29
CA LYS A 119 11.27 21.86 -1.57
C LYS A 119 12.33 22.94 -1.84
N ILE A 120 13.34 23.10 -0.97
CA ILE A 120 14.35 24.15 -1.17
C ILE A 120 15.25 23.86 -2.39
N LEU A 121 15.53 22.59 -2.69
CA LEU A 121 16.31 22.22 -3.89
C LEU A 121 15.54 22.56 -5.17
N ARG A 122 14.23 22.25 -5.23
CA ARG A 122 13.37 22.61 -6.36
C ARG A 122 13.21 24.12 -6.50
N GLU A 123 12.89 24.84 -5.41
CA GLU A 123 12.76 26.31 -5.40
C GLU A 123 14.04 27.03 -5.84
N ARG A 124 15.21 26.43 -5.60
CA ARG A 124 16.52 26.97 -6.00
C ARG A 124 17.07 26.37 -7.30
N MET A 125 16.25 25.58 -8.02
CA MET A 125 16.60 24.90 -9.27
C MET A 125 17.95 24.16 -9.19
N LYS A 126 18.19 23.47 -8.07
CA LYS A 126 19.39 22.65 -7.89
C LYS A 126 19.18 21.26 -8.53
N PRO A 127 20.11 20.79 -9.38
CA PRO A 127 20.17 19.39 -9.78
C PRO A 127 20.21 18.51 -8.52
N ALA A 128 19.29 17.56 -8.41
CA ALA A 128 19.15 16.68 -7.26
C ALA A 128 18.47 15.36 -7.64
N VAL A 129 18.56 14.36 -6.77
CA VAL A 129 17.81 13.11 -6.91
C VAL A 129 16.56 13.17 -6.02
N TYR A 130 15.39 13.07 -6.65
CA TYR A 130 14.10 12.99 -5.99
C TYR A 130 13.66 11.54 -5.79
N ARG A 131 12.85 11.29 -4.77
CA ARG A 131 12.21 9.99 -4.54
C ARG A 131 10.76 10.11 -4.97
N ILE A 132 10.46 9.58 -6.15
CA ILE A 132 9.16 9.71 -6.79
C ILE A 132 8.30 8.47 -6.61
N HIS A 133 6.99 8.66 -6.65
CA HIS A 133 5.98 7.63 -6.75
C HIS A 133 4.85 8.25 -7.56
N ASP A 134 4.77 7.90 -8.84
CA ASP A 134 3.72 8.35 -9.75
C ASP A 134 2.30 7.99 -9.28
N ASP A 135 1.30 8.66 -9.84
CA ASP A 135 -0.10 8.23 -9.75
C ASP A 135 -0.33 6.79 -10.26
N PRO A 136 -1.33 6.07 -9.69
CA PRO A 136 -1.68 4.72 -10.10
C PRO A 136 -2.13 4.67 -11.57
N ASP A 137 -1.94 3.50 -12.19
CA ASP A 137 -2.42 3.26 -13.55
C ASP A 137 -3.95 3.10 -13.56
N PRO A 138 -4.71 3.90 -14.36
CA PRO A 138 -6.16 3.79 -14.43
C PRO A 138 -6.68 2.39 -14.77
N SER A 139 -5.94 1.61 -15.57
CA SER A 139 -6.32 0.22 -15.88
C SER A 139 -6.30 -0.67 -14.64
N ARG A 140 -5.26 -0.54 -13.80
CA ARG A 140 -5.13 -1.30 -12.56
C ARG A 140 -6.12 -0.87 -11.48
N LEU A 141 -6.54 0.40 -11.48
CA LEU A 141 -7.61 0.89 -10.60
C LEU A 141 -8.97 0.27 -10.94
N ILE A 142 -9.23 -0.11 -12.19
CA ILE A 142 -10.43 -0.85 -12.59
C ILE A 142 -10.40 -2.27 -11.99
N ASP A 143 -9.29 -3.00 -12.14
CA ASP A 143 -9.13 -4.34 -11.56
C ASP A 143 -9.23 -4.32 -10.03
N TYR A 144 -8.64 -3.31 -9.39
CA TYR A 144 -8.73 -3.10 -7.95
C TYR A 144 -10.16 -2.75 -7.50
N THR A 145 -10.90 -1.96 -8.30
CA THR A 145 -12.32 -1.65 -8.06
C THR A 145 -13.18 -2.91 -8.05
N GLU A 146 -13.00 -3.82 -9.01
CA GLU A 146 -13.75 -5.09 -9.04
C GLU A 146 -13.32 -6.04 -7.91
N THR A 147 -12.04 -6.05 -7.55
CA THR A 147 -11.54 -6.78 -6.36
C THR A 147 -12.24 -6.31 -5.08
N ALA A 148 -12.29 -4.99 -4.84
CA ALA A 148 -12.95 -4.42 -3.67
C ALA A 148 -14.46 -4.77 -3.64
N LYS A 149 -15.15 -4.69 -4.79
CA LYS A 149 -16.56 -5.10 -4.92
C LYS A 149 -16.79 -6.58 -4.63
N ALA A 150 -15.89 -7.46 -5.08
CA ALA A 150 -15.97 -8.90 -4.81
C ALA A 150 -15.87 -9.21 -3.31
N HIS A 151 -15.09 -8.43 -2.56
CA HIS A 151 -15.02 -8.46 -1.10
C HIS A 151 -16.11 -7.63 -0.39
N GLY A 152 -17.17 -7.21 -1.11
CA GLY A 152 -18.35 -6.55 -0.54
C GLY A 152 -18.26 -5.03 -0.35
N TYR A 153 -17.13 -4.41 -0.69
CA TYR A 153 -16.92 -2.96 -0.55
C TYR A 153 -17.61 -2.16 -1.67
N ARG A 154 -17.87 -0.88 -1.39
CA ARG A 154 -18.38 0.10 -2.36
C ARG A 154 -17.37 1.23 -2.54
N PRO A 155 -16.29 0.99 -3.31
CA PRO A 155 -15.08 1.82 -3.31
C PRO A 155 -15.24 3.22 -3.91
N GLY A 156 -16.39 3.57 -4.48
CA GLY A 156 -16.56 4.85 -5.19
C GLY A 156 -15.74 4.92 -6.48
N ASP A 157 -15.27 6.12 -6.82
CA ASP A 157 -14.33 6.36 -7.91
C ASP A 157 -12.90 6.37 -7.38
N LEU A 158 -12.15 5.29 -7.63
CA LEU A 158 -10.77 5.13 -7.14
C LEU A 158 -9.73 5.95 -7.89
N THR A 159 -10.09 6.73 -8.91
CA THR A 159 -9.19 7.79 -9.41
C THR A 159 -9.09 8.94 -8.40
N ASN A 160 -10.10 9.10 -7.54
CA ASN A 160 -10.08 10.04 -6.43
C ASN A 160 -9.42 9.41 -5.19
N ARG A 161 -8.27 9.98 -4.80
CA ARG A 161 -7.50 9.66 -3.59
C ARG A 161 -8.35 9.57 -2.30
N ALA A 162 -9.33 10.45 -2.12
CA ALA A 162 -10.19 10.44 -0.93
C ALA A 162 -11.07 9.18 -0.84
N HIS A 163 -11.47 8.62 -1.98
CA HIS A 163 -12.18 7.33 -2.03
C HIS A 163 -11.25 6.15 -1.73
N ILE A 164 -9.97 6.20 -2.16
CA ILE A 164 -8.96 5.20 -1.78
C ILE A 164 -8.72 5.22 -0.26
N GLN A 165 -8.54 6.40 0.34
CA GLN A 165 -8.39 6.52 1.80
C GLN A 165 -9.60 5.97 2.54
N LYS A 166 -10.81 6.41 2.14
CA LYS A 166 -12.05 5.89 2.72
C LYS A 166 -12.15 4.36 2.61
N LEU A 167 -11.78 3.77 1.47
CA LEU A 167 -11.78 2.32 1.30
C LEU A 167 -10.79 1.61 2.25
N LEU A 168 -9.62 2.20 2.50
CA LEU A 168 -8.66 1.68 3.48
C LEU A 168 -9.24 1.77 4.90
N ASP A 169 -9.79 2.92 5.27
CA ASP A 169 -10.41 3.16 6.59
C ASP A 169 -11.63 2.25 6.82
N ASP A 170 -12.54 2.15 5.85
CA ASP A 170 -13.71 1.25 5.87
C ASP A 170 -13.29 -0.24 5.97
N SER A 171 -12.08 -0.60 5.51
CA SER A 171 -11.57 -1.97 5.58
C SER A 171 -10.82 -2.31 6.87
N LYS A 172 -10.42 -1.29 7.66
CA LYS A 172 -9.51 -1.42 8.79
C LYS A 172 -10.09 -2.28 9.93
N GLY A 173 -9.33 -3.27 10.39
CA GLY A 173 -9.77 -4.24 11.39
C GLY A 173 -10.77 -5.29 10.88
N SER A 174 -11.14 -5.26 9.60
CA SER A 174 -12.01 -6.28 9.00
C SER A 174 -11.21 -7.51 8.54
N PRO A 175 -11.86 -8.68 8.33
CA PRO A 175 -11.22 -9.82 7.68
C PRO A 175 -10.70 -9.54 6.26
N GLY A 176 -11.18 -8.47 5.61
CA GLY A 176 -10.79 -8.08 4.26
C GLY A 176 -9.62 -7.10 4.17
N GLU A 177 -9.15 -6.50 5.27
CA GLU A 177 -8.13 -5.42 5.26
C GLU A 177 -6.90 -5.80 4.42
N HIS A 178 -6.36 -6.99 4.67
CA HIS A 178 -5.18 -7.51 3.98
C HIS A 178 -5.34 -7.55 2.46
N VAL A 179 -6.51 -8.00 1.97
CA VAL A 179 -6.77 -8.12 0.53
C VAL A 179 -6.96 -6.74 -0.11
N ILE A 180 -7.60 -5.81 0.60
CA ILE A 180 -7.78 -4.43 0.15
C ILE A 180 -6.42 -3.72 0.06
N LYS A 181 -5.60 -3.74 1.12
CA LYS A 181 -4.24 -3.18 1.10
C LYS A 181 -3.35 -3.81 0.03
N LEU A 182 -3.35 -5.15 -0.10
CA LEU A 182 -2.56 -5.86 -1.10
C LEU A 182 -3.04 -5.59 -2.54
N GLY A 183 -4.35 -5.43 -2.74
CA GLY A 183 -4.93 -5.02 -4.02
C GLY A 183 -4.50 -3.61 -4.42
N LEU A 184 -4.56 -2.66 -3.48
CA LEU A 184 -4.07 -1.29 -3.70
C LEU A 184 -2.58 -1.28 -4.04
N LEU A 185 -1.73 -1.97 -3.27
CA LEU A 185 -0.29 -2.07 -3.53
C LEU A 185 0.04 -2.61 -4.93
N LYS A 186 -0.73 -3.56 -5.46
CA LYS A 186 -0.58 -4.07 -6.83
C LYS A 186 -1.01 -3.05 -7.90
N SER A 187 -1.99 -2.19 -7.59
CA SER A 187 -2.45 -1.13 -8.49
C SER A 187 -1.47 0.05 -8.59
N LEU A 188 -0.70 0.30 -7.54
CA LEU A 188 0.33 1.34 -7.49
C LEU A 188 1.57 0.99 -8.33
N LYS A 189 2.36 2.02 -8.66
CA LYS A 189 3.69 1.88 -9.25
C LYS A 189 4.74 1.70 -8.14
N ARG A 190 5.83 0.95 -8.40
CA ARG A 190 6.98 0.94 -7.48
C ARG A 190 7.57 2.35 -7.45
N ALA A 191 7.81 2.90 -6.26
CA ALA A 191 8.57 4.14 -6.10
C ALA A 191 9.99 3.99 -6.67
N ALA A 192 10.57 5.10 -7.14
CA ALA A 192 11.85 5.13 -7.81
C ALA A 192 12.63 6.41 -7.50
N TYR A 193 13.92 6.43 -7.83
CA TYR A 193 14.70 7.66 -7.87
C TYR A 193 14.61 8.30 -9.26
N SER A 194 14.56 9.62 -9.31
CA SER A 194 14.50 10.40 -10.56
C SER A 194 15.29 11.69 -10.43
N ALA A 195 15.79 12.22 -11.55
CA ALA A 195 16.31 13.59 -11.63
C ALA A 195 15.18 14.64 -11.66
N GLU A 196 13.93 14.21 -11.89
CA GLU A 196 12.75 15.09 -11.99
C GLU A 196 11.85 15.03 -10.75
N PRO A 197 11.38 16.18 -10.22
CA PRO A 197 10.53 16.26 -9.04
C PRO A 197 9.04 16.00 -9.38
N VAL A 198 8.71 14.76 -9.75
CA VAL A 198 7.33 14.35 -10.10
C VAL A 198 6.39 14.36 -8.87
N GLY A 199 6.95 14.14 -7.67
CA GLY A 199 6.20 13.98 -6.42
C GLY A 199 6.03 12.52 -6.00
N HIS A 200 5.37 12.30 -4.85
CA HIS A 200 5.27 10.99 -4.22
C HIS A 200 3.83 10.66 -3.77
N TYR A 201 3.11 9.96 -4.64
CA TYR A 201 1.69 9.61 -4.52
C TYR A 201 1.33 9.05 -3.15
N GLY A 202 1.93 7.94 -2.72
CA GLY A 202 1.56 7.28 -1.45
C GLY A 202 1.78 8.14 -0.19
N LEU A 203 2.64 9.17 -0.25
CA LEU A 203 2.92 10.08 0.87
C LEU A 203 2.12 11.39 0.83
N ALA A 204 1.39 11.64 -0.27
CA ALA A 204 0.73 12.92 -0.57
C ALA A 204 1.68 14.14 -0.54
N LYS A 205 2.90 13.97 -1.06
CA LYS A 205 3.92 15.04 -1.11
C LYS A 205 4.27 15.41 -2.55
N SER A 206 4.15 16.69 -2.90
CA SER A 206 4.61 17.21 -4.20
C SER A 206 6.14 17.29 -4.30
N ASP A 207 6.82 17.50 -3.17
CA ASP A 207 8.27 17.61 -3.07
C ASP A 207 8.79 16.52 -2.14
N TYR A 208 9.54 15.54 -2.66
CA TYR A 208 10.12 14.49 -1.83
C TYR A 208 11.44 13.95 -2.38
N CYS A 209 12.44 13.85 -1.51
CA CYS A 209 13.75 13.23 -1.77
C CYS A 209 14.20 12.50 -0.51
N HIS A 210 15.07 11.49 -0.63
CA HIS A 210 15.73 10.93 0.54
C HIS A 210 16.96 11.78 0.91
N PHE A 211 17.03 12.24 2.16
CA PHE A 211 18.15 13.01 2.72
C PHE A 211 18.71 12.41 4.02
N THR A 212 17.90 11.66 4.77
CA THR A 212 18.16 11.31 6.17
C THR A 212 19.01 10.05 6.39
N SER A 213 19.63 9.46 5.36
CA SER A 213 20.46 8.25 5.50
C SER A 213 21.66 8.17 4.52
N PRO A 214 22.52 9.22 4.42
CA PRO A 214 23.66 9.25 3.48
C PRO A 214 24.70 8.14 3.70
N ILE A 215 24.77 7.55 4.90
CA ILE A 215 25.69 6.45 5.23
C ILE A 215 25.34 5.16 4.45
N ARG A 216 24.06 4.96 4.10
CA ARG A 216 23.55 3.70 3.51
C ARG A 216 22.77 3.87 2.20
N ARG A 217 22.66 5.09 1.68
CA ARG A 217 21.96 5.41 0.42
C ARG A 217 22.73 6.49 -0.34
N TYR A 218 23.15 6.18 -1.56
CA TYR A 218 23.92 7.12 -2.39
C TYR A 218 23.08 8.32 -2.87
N ALA A 219 21.77 8.14 -3.04
CA ALA A 219 20.84 9.24 -3.35
C ALA A 219 20.91 10.35 -2.29
N ASP A 220 20.81 9.99 -1.01
CA ASP A 220 20.93 10.94 0.11
C ASP A 220 22.27 11.68 0.08
N LEU A 221 23.39 11.01 -0.21
CA LEU A 221 24.70 11.66 -0.32
C LEU A 221 24.72 12.72 -1.45
N ILE A 222 24.09 12.46 -2.60
CA ILE A 222 23.96 13.45 -3.68
C ILE A 222 23.11 14.64 -3.23
N VAL A 223 22.00 14.38 -2.53
CA VAL A 223 21.11 15.42 -1.99
C VAL A 223 21.83 16.28 -0.94
N HIS A 224 22.69 15.70 -0.11
CA HIS A 224 23.58 16.45 0.81
C HIS A 224 24.50 17.40 0.04
N ARG A 225 25.18 16.93 -1.01
CA ARG A 225 26.04 17.78 -1.88
C ARG A 225 25.26 18.89 -2.56
N ALA A 226 24.05 18.60 -3.05
CA ALA A 226 23.17 19.58 -3.67
C ALA A 226 22.68 20.67 -2.68
N LEU A 227 22.54 20.30 -1.41
CA LEU A 227 22.11 21.20 -0.33
C LEU A 227 23.25 22.07 0.23
N GLN A 228 24.50 21.62 0.22
CA GLN A 228 25.65 22.34 0.79
C GLN A 228 25.74 23.83 0.38
N PRO A 229 25.55 24.23 -0.90
CA PRO A 229 25.59 25.64 -1.31
C PRO A 229 24.39 26.48 -0.82
N LEU A 230 23.39 25.86 -0.20
CA LEU A 230 22.16 26.49 0.30
C LEU A 230 22.11 26.56 1.85
N LEU A 231 23.16 26.12 2.53
CA LEU A 231 23.30 26.26 3.98
C LEU A 231 23.51 27.74 4.36
N GLU A 232 23.17 28.13 5.59
CA GLU A 232 23.49 29.48 6.10
C GLU A 232 25.01 29.66 6.33
N ASN A 233 25.72 28.55 6.52
CA ASN A 233 27.17 28.45 6.71
C ASN A 233 27.78 27.39 5.75
N PRO A 234 27.78 27.65 4.42
CA PRO A 234 28.23 26.66 3.45
C PRO A 234 29.74 26.38 3.59
N PRO A 235 30.18 25.12 3.49
CA PRO A 235 31.61 24.78 3.51
C PRO A 235 32.33 25.40 2.31
N LYS A 236 33.65 25.57 2.44
CA LYS A 236 34.52 26.12 1.37
C LYS A 236 35.75 25.22 1.22
N PRO A 237 35.92 24.49 0.09
CA PRO A 237 35.00 24.39 -1.04
C PRO A 237 33.68 23.66 -0.69
N VAL A 238 32.67 23.82 -1.54
CA VAL A 238 31.48 22.95 -1.55
C VAL A 238 31.75 21.72 -2.42
N ASP A 239 31.13 20.59 -2.09
CA ASP A 239 31.18 19.39 -2.91
C ASP A 239 30.50 19.59 -4.27
N LYS A 240 31.04 18.94 -5.30
CA LYS A 240 30.44 18.93 -6.63
C LYS A 240 29.20 18.03 -6.63
N THR A 241 28.08 18.61 -7.01
CA THR A 241 26.86 17.87 -7.38
C THR A 241 26.99 17.43 -8.86
N PRO A 242 26.58 16.21 -9.25
CA PRO A 242 26.55 15.79 -10.65
C PRO A 242 25.68 16.70 -11.52
N SER A 243 25.91 16.71 -12.83
CA SER A 243 25.08 17.47 -13.77
C SER A 243 23.70 16.82 -13.94
N GLN A 244 22.71 17.57 -14.44
CA GLN A 244 21.36 17.03 -14.65
C GLN A 244 21.38 15.81 -15.60
N ALA A 245 22.28 15.77 -16.59
CA ALA A 245 22.48 14.62 -17.46
C ALA A 245 22.94 13.39 -16.67
N ASP A 246 24.00 13.52 -15.87
CA ASP A 246 24.52 12.45 -15.02
C ASP A 246 23.45 11.94 -14.04
N LEU A 247 22.60 12.84 -13.53
CA LEU A 247 21.55 12.49 -12.56
C LEU A 247 20.47 11.57 -13.15
N TYR A 248 20.19 11.60 -14.47
CA TYR A 248 19.28 10.61 -15.08
C TYR A 248 19.89 9.20 -15.04
N GLU A 249 21.17 9.06 -15.39
CA GLU A 249 21.85 7.76 -15.35
C GLU A 249 22.03 7.26 -13.91
N ILE A 250 22.45 8.15 -13.00
CA ILE A 250 22.64 7.84 -11.58
C ILE A 250 21.31 7.45 -10.92
N SER A 251 20.22 8.20 -11.15
CA SER A 251 18.92 7.89 -10.55
C SER A 251 18.33 6.57 -11.07
N ARG A 252 18.56 6.24 -12.35
CA ARG A 252 18.28 4.92 -12.90
C ARG A 252 19.11 3.83 -12.21
N HIS A 253 20.42 3.99 -12.12
CA HIS A 253 21.31 3.00 -11.50
C HIS A 253 20.98 2.74 -10.01
N ILE A 254 20.69 3.80 -9.23
CA ILE A 254 20.25 3.66 -7.83
C ILE A 254 18.90 2.93 -7.76
N SER A 255 17.96 3.20 -8.68
CA SER A 255 16.67 2.50 -8.73
C SER A 255 16.78 1.03 -9.11
N GLU A 256 17.70 0.68 -10.01
CA GLU A 256 17.98 -0.70 -10.40
C GLU A 256 18.66 -1.47 -9.25
N THR A 257 19.68 -0.89 -8.61
CA THR A 257 20.39 -1.51 -7.48
C THR A 257 19.54 -1.62 -6.22
N GLU A 258 18.66 -0.66 -5.94
CA GLU A 258 17.65 -0.76 -4.88
C GLU A 258 16.74 -1.98 -5.08
N ARG A 259 16.27 -2.21 -6.32
CA ARG A 259 15.43 -3.38 -6.65
C ARG A 259 16.22 -4.67 -6.44
N THR A 260 17.41 -4.79 -7.01
CA THR A 260 18.26 -5.99 -6.83
C THR A 260 18.53 -6.30 -5.36
N SER A 261 18.81 -5.28 -4.54
CA SER A 261 19.02 -5.46 -3.09
C SER A 261 17.73 -5.87 -2.36
N SER A 262 16.60 -5.22 -2.68
CA SER A 262 15.30 -5.50 -2.04
C SER A 262 14.76 -6.88 -2.42
N ASP A 263 14.96 -7.27 -3.68
CA ASP A 263 14.52 -8.55 -4.21
C ASP A 263 15.39 -9.66 -3.56
N ALA A 264 16.72 -9.53 -3.51
CA ALA A 264 17.63 -10.46 -2.82
C ALA A 264 17.37 -10.59 -1.31
N GLU A 265 17.07 -9.48 -0.62
CA GLU A 265 16.67 -9.50 0.80
C GLU A 265 15.35 -10.26 0.98
N SER A 266 14.35 -10.00 0.14
CA SER A 266 13.06 -10.68 0.17
C SER A 266 13.19 -12.18 -0.08
N GLU A 267 14.01 -12.59 -1.04
CA GLU A 267 14.27 -14.01 -1.31
C GLU A 267 14.97 -14.70 -0.13
N THR A 268 15.96 -14.03 0.48
CA THR A 268 16.67 -14.56 1.65
C THR A 268 15.76 -14.70 2.86
N LYS A 269 14.93 -13.68 3.13
CA LYS A 269 13.88 -13.74 4.16
C LYS A 269 12.91 -14.90 3.89
N GLN A 270 12.44 -15.06 2.65
CA GLN A 270 11.52 -16.13 2.28
C GLN A 270 12.14 -17.52 2.54
N ILE A 271 13.40 -17.76 2.13
CA ILE A 271 14.09 -19.03 2.36
C ILE A 271 14.21 -19.31 3.86
N LYS A 272 14.68 -18.35 4.66
CA LYS A 272 14.82 -18.53 6.11
C LYS A 272 13.49 -18.69 6.84
N LEU A 273 12.40 -18.13 6.30
CA LEU A 273 11.05 -18.33 6.83
C LEU A 273 10.54 -19.75 6.55
N LEU A 274 10.84 -20.31 5.36
CA LEU A 274 10.52 -21.70 5.04
C LEU A 274 11.33 -22.70 5.88
N GLU A 275 12.63 -22.44 6.11
CA GLU A 275 13.46 -23.23 7.06
C GLU A 275 12.86 -23.22 8.48
N TYR A 276 12.42 -22.05 8.96
CA TYR A 276 11.74 -21.93 10.25
C TYR A 276 10.45 -22.76 10.30
N LEU A 277 9.60 -22.63 9.27
CA LEU A 277 8.31 -23.32 9.20
C LEU A 277 8.48 -24.85 9.15
N ASP A 278 9.42 -25.37 8.36
CA ASP A 278 9.72 -26.81 8.32
C ASP A 278 10.15 -27.34 9.70
N ARG A 279 11.04 -26.61 10.37
CA ARG A 279 11.53 -26.98 11.71
C ARG A 279 10.42 -27.00 12.76
N VAL A 280 9.53 -26.01 12.78
CA VAL A 280 8.41 -25.99 13.76
C VAL A 280 7.30 -26.97 13.40
N ALA A 281 7.07 -27.26 12.11
CA ALA A 281 6.14 -28.29 11.65
C ALA A 281 6.55 -29.70 12.11
N LYS A 282 7.86 -29.95 12.23
CA LYS A 282 8.45 -31.22 12.71
C LYS A 282 8.62 -31.31 14.24
N SER A 283 8.20 -30.30 15.00
CA SER A 283 8.27 -30.32 16.46
C SER A 283 7.20 -31.21 17.09
N GLU A 284 7.38 -31.61 18.36
CA GLU A 284 6.38 -32.43 19.10
C GLU A 284 4.98 -31.80 19.17
N LYS A 285 4.91 -30.47 19.08
CA LYS A 285 3.66 -29.70 19.12
C LYS A 285 3.67 -28.67 18.00
N PRO A 286 3.38 -29.07 16.75
CA PRO A 286 3.40 -28.18 15.60
C PRO A 286 2.45 -27.00 15.79
N PRO A 287 2.91 -25.75 15.61
CA PRO A 287 2.07 -24.57 15.78
C PRO A 287 0.93 -24.54 14.76
N VAL A 288 -0.10 -23.77 15.11
CA VAL A 288 -1.24 -23.48 14.25
C VAL A 288 -1.22 -21.99 13.94
N PHE A 289 -1.37 -21.65 12.67
CA PHE A 289 -1.31 -20.29 12.14
C PHE A 289 -2.71 -19.83 11.72
N ASP A 290 -3.02 -18.54 11.84
CA ASP A 290 -4.29 -18.00 11.38
C ASP A 290 -4.17 -17.60 9.89
N GLY A 291 -4.71 -18.45 9.01
CA GLY A 291 -4.58 -18.31 7.57
C GLY A 291 -5.82 -17.72 6.91
N LEU A 292 -5.63 -16.73 6.04
CA LEU A 292 -6.67 -16.11 5.24
C LEU A 292 -6.87 -16.85 3.91
N ILE A 293 -8.10 -17.21 3.58
CA ILE A 293 -8.45 -17.77 2.25
C ILE A 293 -8.49 -16.63 1.22
N THR A 294 -7.54 -16.67 0.29
CA THR A 294 -7.34 -15.66 -0.76
C THR A 294 -7.94 -16.03 -2.12
N ASP A 295 -8.18 -17.32 -2.37
CA ASP A 295 -8.93 -17.83 -3.54
C ASP A 295 -9.51 -19.23 -3.23
N VAL A 296 -10.56 -19.63 -3.93
CA VAL A 296 -11.27 -20.91 -3.73
C VAL A 296 -11.49 -21.59 -5.07
N ARG A 297 -10.97 -22.82 -5.24
CA ARG A 297 -10.96 -23.54 -6.51
C ARG A 297 -11.47 -24.98 -6.36
N PRO A 298 -11.86 -25.65 -7.46
CA PRO A 298 -12.25 -27.08 -7.43
C PRO A 298 -11.17 -28.03 -6.89
N MET A 299 -9.90 -27.59 -6.86
CA MET A 299 -8.75 -28.33 -6.34
C MET A 299 -8.44 -28.08 -4.84
N GLY A 300 -9.07 -27.07 -4.21
CA GLY A 300 -8.77 -26.69 -2.83
C GLY A 300 -8.91 -25.19 -2.56
N LEU A 301 -8.17 -24.69 -1.58
CA LEU A 301 -8.13 -23.29 -1.14
C LEU A 301 -6.73 -22.73 -1.38
N MET A 302 -6.63 -21.53 -1.97
CA MET A 302 -5.41 -20.73 -1.87
C MET A 302 -5.45 -19.96 -0.55
N VAL A 303 -4.39 -20.06 0.24
CA VAL A 303 -4.32 -19.47 1.57
C VAL A 303 -3.04 -18.65 1.74
N GLU A 304 -3.10 -17.67 2.62
CA GLU A 304 -1.96 -16.86 3.04
C GLU A 304 -2.00 -16.69 4.55
N ILE A 305 -0.89 -16.88 5.25
CA ILE A 305 -0.76 -16.46 6.65
C ILE A 305 -0.40 -14.97 6.63
N PRO A 306 -1.34 -14.04 6.91
CA PRO A 306 -1.14 -12.62 6.60
C PRO A 306 0.03 -12.02 7.39
N ASP A 307 0.15 -12.41 8.66
CA ASP A 307 1.18 -11.96 9.59
C ASP A 307 2.59 -12.40 9.17
N MET A 308 2.71 -13.40 8.28
CA MET A 308 3.98 -13.92 7.76
C MET A 308 4.19 -13.69 6.25
N GLY A 309 3.17 -13.27 5.50
CA GLY A 309 3.20 -13.21 4.02
C GLY A 309 3.37 -14.58 3.33
N VAL A 310 3.19 -15.68 4.06
CA VAL A 310 3.43 -17.05 3.56
C VAL A 310 2.21 -17.55 2.83
N ARG A 311 2.35 -17.81 1.53
CA ARG A 311 1.30 -18.34 0.66
C ARG A 311 1.42 -19.84 0.48
N GLY A 312 0.29 -20.51 0.32
CA GLY A 312 0.22 -21.95 0.12
C GLY A 312 -1.17 -22.43 -0.28
N VAL A 313 -1.36 -23.75 -0.26
CA VAL A 313 -2.62 -24.41 -0.62
C VAL A 313 -3.11 -25.30 0.51
N VAL A 314 -4.43 -25.33 0.71
CA VAL A 314 -5.11 -26.45 1.37
C VAL A 314 -5.72 -27.29 0.26
N LYS A 315 -5.27 -28.53 0.08
CA LYS A 315 -5.82 -29.41 -0.96
C LYS A 315 -7.21 -29.87 -0.52
N ARG A 316 -8.01 -30.37 -1.47
CA ARG A 316 -9.35 -30.91 -1.19
C ARG A 316 -9.31 -31.99 -0.10
N GLU A 317 -8.25 -32.80 -0.09
CA GLU A 317 -8.04 -33.93 0.80
C GLU A 317 -7.69 -33.48 2.24
N ASP A 318 -7.16 -32.26 2.38
CA ASP A 318 -6.72 -31.65 3.64
C ASP A 318 -7.79 -30.69 4.24
N LEU A 319 -9.01 -30.72 3.69
CA LEU A 319 -10.19 -30.07 4.27
C LEU A 319 -10.66 -30.81 5.55
N PRO A 320 -11.40 -30.15 6.47
CA PRO A 320 -11.93 -30.80 7.66
C PRO A 320 -12.83 -32.01 7.34
N ASP A 321 -12.95 -32.97 8.27
CA ASP A 321 -13.80 -34.15 8.08
C ASP A 321 -15.22 -33.81 7.61
N GLY A 322 -15.64 -34.44 6.52
CA GLY A 322 -16.98 -34.28 5.93
C GLY A 322 -17.00 -34.47 4.42
N ARG A 323 -18.22 -34.57 3.85
CA ARG A 323 -18.41 -34.59 2.39
C ARG A 323 -18.57 -33.17 1.88
N TRP A 324 -17.53 -32.63 1.23
CA TRP A 324 -17.52 -31.29 0.65
C TRP A 324 -17.85 -31.29 -0.84
N ARG A 325 -18.63 -30.30 -1.27
CA ARG A 325 -18.92 -29.99 -2.68
C ARG A 325 -18.53 -28.55 -2.98
N PHE A 326 -17.82 -28.33 -4.08
CA PHE A 326 -17.51 -26.99 -4.56
C PHE A 326 -18.74 -26.34 -5.23
N GLU A 327 -19.02 -25.08 -4.88
CA GLU A 327 -20.06 -24.23 -5.46
C GLU A 327 -19.44 -23.09 -6.26
N ALA A 328 -19.24 -23.30 -7.56
CA ALA A 328 -18.61 -22.33 -8.46
C ALA A 328 -19.31 -20.95 -8.48
N HIS A 329 -20.62 -20.90 -8.27
CA HIS A 329 -21.39 -19.65 -8.22
C HIS A 329 -21.18 -18.84 -6.93
N ARG A 330 -20.67 -19.47 -5.87
CA ARG A 330 -20.33 -18.81 -4.58
C ARG A 330 -18.83 -18.71 -4.32
N MET A 331 -18.00 -19.37 -5.14
CA MET A 331 -16.57 -19.56 -4.87
C MET A 331 -16.35 -20.11 -3.45
N ALA A 332 -17.07 -21.19 -3.13
CA ALA A 332 -17.11 -21.77 -1.79
C ALA A 332 -17.12 -23.31 -1.84
N TRP A 333 -16.59 -23.94 -0.79
CA TRP A 333 -16.82 -25.34 -0.49
C TRP A 333 -17.93 -25.46 0.55
N VAL A 334 -18.93 -26.30 0.28
CA VAL A 334 -20.09 -26.52 1.14
C VAL A 334 -20.15 -27.98 1.54
N SER A 335 -20.21 -28.26 2.84
CA SER A 335 -20.36 -29.63 3.36
C SER A 335 -21.83 -30.08 3.32
N THR A 336 -22.06 -31.39 3.38
CA THR A 336 -23.40 -31.98 3.56
C THR A 336 -24.10 -31.55 4.86
N GLU A 337 -23.35 -31.04 5.85
CA GLU A 337 -23.84 -30.52 7.12
C GLU A 337 -24.15 -29.01 7.08
N GLY A 338 -24.00 -28.36 5.91
CA GLY A 338 -24.23 -26.93 5.74
C GLY A 338 -23.08 -26.02 6.19
N LYS A 339 -21.95 -26.57 6.67
CA LYS A 339 -20.71 -25.79 6.88
C LYS A 339 -20.21 -25.24 5.55
N VAL A 340 -19.77 -23.99 5.52
CA VAL A 340 -19.26 -23.29 4.33
C VAL A 340 -17.82 -22.83 4.58
N ILE A 341 -16.95 -23.00 3.60
CA ILE A 341 -15.60 -22.42 3.54
C ILE A 341 -15.54 -21.59 2.26
N GLN A 342 -15.32 -20.28 2.39
CA GLN A 342 -15.39 -19.32 1.28
C GLN A 342 -14.30 -18.25 1.38
N LEU A 343 -14.16 -17.46 0.31
CA LEU A 343 -13.23 -16.35 0.19
C LEU A 343 -13.28 -15.38 1.40
N GLY A 344 -12.11 -14.94 1.87
CA GLY A 344 -11.98 -13.96 2.96
C GLY A 344 -12.22 -14.52 4.38
N MET A 345 -12.48 -15.83 4.53
CA MET A 345 -12.47 -16.48 5.84
C MET A 345 -11.05 -16.65 6.35
N ARG A 346 -10.82 -16.37 7.64
CA ARG A 346 -9.66 -16.83 8.38
C ARG A 346 -9.93 -18.22 8.96
N ILE A 347 -8.96 -19.12 8.82
CA ILE A 347 -9.01 -20.52 9.24
C ILE A 347 -7.69 -20.92 9.92
N PRO A 348 -7.72 -21.74 10.98
CA PRO A 348 -6.50 -22.27 11.58
C PRO A 348 -5.83 -23.26 10.63
N LEU A 349 -4.54 -23.06 10.34
CA LEU A 349 -3.73 -23.87 9.43
C LEU A 349 -2.55 -24.53 10.15
N ARG A 350 -2.23 -25.76 9.78
CA ARG A 350 -0.96 -26.43 10.12
C ARG A 350 -0.17 -26.72 8.84
N VAL A 351 1.13 -26.45 8.85
CA VAL A 351 2.06 -26.83 7.77
C VAL A 351 2.14 -28.36 7.70
N ILE A 352 1.89 -28.94 6.53
CA ILE A 352 2.07 -30.38 6.26
C ILE A 352 3.43 -30.62 5.61
N ASN A 353 3.74 -29.83 4.59
CA ASN A 353 4.89 -30.01 3.70
C ASN A 353 5.32 -28.67 3.10
N ILE A 354 6.60 -28.54 2.75
CA ILE A 354 7.16 -27.35 2.12
C ILE A 354 7.94 -27.75 0.87
N ASP A 355 7.52 -27.21 -0.27
CA ASP A 355 8.26 -27.26 -1.51
C ASP A 355 9.25 -26.08 -1.54
N PHE A 356 10.50 -26.34 -1.17
CA PHE A 356 11.54 -25.32 -1.10
C PHE A 356 11.93 -24.75 -2.46
N GLU A 357 11.83 -25.53 -3.55
CA GLU A 357 12.14 -25.06 -4.91
C GLU A 357 11.06 -24.09 -5.41
N LYS A 358 9.78 -24.45 -5.25
CA LYS A 358 8.64 -23.59 -5.63
C LYS A 358 8.32 -22.53 -4.58
N ARG A 359 8.99 -22.57 -3.42
CA ARG A 359 8.76 -21.74 -2.23
C ARG A 359 7.30 -21.70 -1.81
N PHE A 360 6.69 -22.88 -1.76
CA PHE A 360 5.24 -23.06 -1.62
C PHE A 360 4.93 -24.05 -0.50
N VAL A 361 3.85 -23.79 0.25
CA VAL A 361 3.51 -24.56 1.47
C VAL A 361 2.20 -25.30 1.28
N ASP A 362 2.18 -26.59 1.63
CA ASP A 362 0.97 -27.38 1.77
C ASP A 362 0.45 -27.25 3.22
N PHE A 363 -0.83 -26.92 3.38
CA PHE A 363 -1.48 -26.70 4.67
C PHE A 363 -2.68 -27.63 4.89
N ALA A 364 -2.89 -28.05 6.13
CA ALA A 364 -4.13 -28.70 6.59
C ALA A 364 -4.97 -27.73 7.43
N VAL A 365 -6.29 -27.85 7.35
CA VAL A 365 -7.18 -27.09 8.26
C VAL A 365 -7.16 -27.72 9.65
N ALA A 366 -6.64 -26.97 10.63
CA ALA A 366 -6.39 -27.44 11.99
C ALA A 366 -7.50 -27.08 13.00
N GLY A 367 -8.62 -26.51 12.56
CA GLY A 367 -9.71 -26.12 13.45
C GLY A 367 -10.93 -25.52 12.73
N LYS A 368 -11.84 -24.93 13.52
CA LYS A 368 -12.99 -24.17 12.98
C LYS A 368 -12.54 -22.78 12.51
N PRO A 369 -13.21 -22.18 11.51
CA PRO A 369 -12.93 -20.81 11.08
C PRO A 369 -12.96 -19.79 12.22
N THR A 370 -12.03 -18.85 12.17
CA THR A 370 -11.84 -17.77 13.15
C THR A 370 -12.55 -16.48 12.74
N SER A 371 -12.92 -16.32 11.46
CA SER A 371 -13.76 -15.22 10.97
C SER A 371 -14.90 -15.68 10.06
N ALA A 372 -15.91 -14.81 9.91
CA ALA A 372 -16.87 -14.91 8.82
C ALA A 372 -16.19 -14.56 7.49
N GLY A 373 -16.65 -15.19 6.40
CA GLY A 373 -16.14 -14.91 5.05
C GLY A 373 -16.83 -13.72 4.41
N THR A 374 -16.19 -13.15 3.38
CA THR A 374 -16.84 -12.16 2.52
C THR A 374 -17.98 -12.81 1.74
N HIS A 375 -19.22 -12.49 2.11
CA HIS A 375 -20.40 -12.93 1.37
C HIS A 375 -20.40 -12.32 -0.04
N VAL A 376 -20.06 -13.12 -1.04
CA VAL A 376 -20.46 -12.84 -2.42
C VAL A 376 -21.99 -12.94 -2.45
N ALA A 377 -22.67 -11.80 -2.42
CA ALA A 377 -24.13 -11.76 -2.48
C ALA A 377 -24.59 -12.51 -3.74
N ASP A 378 -25.49 -13.50 -3.57
CA ASP A 378 -26.02 -14.32 -4.66
C ASP A 378 -26.55 -13.38 -5.78
N LYS A 379 -25.75 -13.20 -6.84
CA LYS A 379 -26.22 -12.57 -8.09
C LYS A 379 -27.25 -13.52 -8.66
N LYS A 380 -28.53 -13.35 -8.28
CA LYS A 380 -29.66 -13.99 -8.93
C LYS A 380 -29.44 -13.83 -10.43
N PRO A 381 -29.43 -14.92 -11.23
CA PRO A 381 -29.28 -14.78 -12.66
C PRO A 381 -30.35 -13.82 -13.14
N VAL A 382 -29.94 -12.78 -13.86
CA VAL A 382 -30.88 -11.87 -14.51
C VAL A 382 -31.53 -12.68 -15.61
N ILE A 383 -32.64 -13.35 -15.27
CA ILE A 383 -33.52 -13.97 -16.25
C ILE A 383 -33.95 -12.83 -17.14
N ALA A 384 -33.38 -12.78 -18.34
CA ALA A 384 -33.77 -11.82 -19.34
C ALA A 384 -35.27 -12.00 -19.59
N LYS A 385 -36.08 -11.06 -19.09
CA LYS A 385 -37.50 -10.99 -19.43
C LYS A 385 -37.55 -10.85 -20.94
N LYS A 386 -37.92 -11.94 -21.64
CA LYS A 386 -38.29 -11.89 -23.06
C LYS A 386 -39.31 -10.79 -23.21
N GLN A 387 -38.91 -9.67 -23.81
CA GLN A 387 -39.83 -8.61 -24.16
C GLN A 387 -40.86 -9.21 -25.11
N GLY A 388 -42.13 -9.17 -24.71
CA GLY A 388 -43.21 -9.66 -25.56
C GLY A 388 -43.23 -8.85 -26.86
N LYS A 389 -43.34 -9.54 -28.00
CA LYS A 389 -43.57 -8.88 -29.29
C LYS A 389 -44.80 -7.96 -29.17
N PRO A 390 -44.77 -6.71 -29.65
CA PRO A 390 -45.96 -5.88 -29.70
C PRO A 390 -47.01 -6.54 -30.61
N HIS A 391 -48.19 -6.83 -30.06
CA HIS A 391 -49.35 -7.22 -30.86
C HIS A 391 -49.86 -6.01 -31.65
N THR A 392 -49.63 -6.00 -32.96
CA THR A 392 -50.36 -5.13 -33.88
C THR A 392 -51.81 -5.62 -33.97
N LYS A 393 -52.78 -4.74 -33.64
CA LYS A 393 -54.21 -4.98 -33.91
C LYS A 393 -54.60 -4.36 -35.27
N PRO A 394 -55.64 -4.89 -35.96
CA PRO A 394 -55.93 -4.53 -37.35
C PRO A 394 -56.63 -3.18 -37.49
N ALA A 395 -56.44 -2.51 -38.63
CA ALA A 395 -57.15 -1.28 -38.96
C ALA A 395 -58.59 -1.57 -39.45
N GLY A 396 -59.56 -0.86 -38.87
CA GLY A 396 -60.98 -0.89 -39.26
C GLY A 396 -61.50 0.51 -39.60
N LYS A 397 -62.13 0.64 -40.77
CA LYS A 397 -62.67 1.88 -41.38
C LYS A 397 -63.67 2.64 -40.50
N VAL A 398 -63.70 3.99 -40.58
CA VAL A 398 -64.79 4.82 -41.17
C VAL A 398 -64.22 6.19 -41.63
N GLY A 399 -64.78 6.81 -42.68
CA GLY A 399 -64.61 8.24 -43.03
C GLY A 399 -65.78 9.11 -42.52
N PRO A 400 -66.19 10.24 -43.16
CA PRO A 400 -65.69 10.85 -44.41
C PRO A 400 -65.53 12.41 -44.45
N ALA A 401 -64.80 12.92 -45.47
CA ALA A 401 -64.90 14.26 -46.14
C ALA A 401 -64.68 15.58 -45.30
N VAL A 402 -64.41 16.81 -45.81
CA VAL A 402 -64.62 17.47 -47.14
C VAL A 402 -63.56 18.60 -47.44
N SER A 403 -62.98 18.60 -48.67
CA SER A 403 -62.51 19.72 -49.56
C SER A 403 -61.42 20.81 -49.27
N ARG A 404 -60.76 21.19 -50.40
CA ARG A 404 -60.03 22.44 -50.85
C ARG A 404 -58.47 22.42 -50.71
N LYS A 405 -57.65 22.43 -51.79
CA LYS A 405 -57.36 23.44 -52.88
C LYS A 405 -57.00 24.84 -52.31
N ASN A 406 -55.95 25.58 -52.70
CA ASN A 406 -54.85 25.54 -53.71
C ASN A 406 -53.58 26.19 -53.03
N SER A 407 -52.35 26.34 -53.57
CA SER A 407 -51.91 26.85 -54.88
C SER A 407 -50.40 26.67 -55.22
N ARG A 408 -50.07 26.90 -56.50
CA ARG A 408 -48.75 27.04 -57.18
C ARG A 408 -48.06 28.39 -56.87
N THR A 409 -46.79 28.75 -57.18
CA THR A 409 -45.55 28.12 -57.76
C THR A 409 -44.30 29.05 -57.59
N ALA A 410 -43.10 28.57 -57.96
CA ALA A 410 -41.92 29.33 -58.47
C ALA A 410 -40.99 30.04 -57.45
N ALA A 411 -39.74 30.46 -57.78
CA ALA A 411 -38.66 29.88 -58.61
C ALA A 411 -37.35 30.71 -58.43
N LYS A 412 -36.17 30.08 -58.60
CA LYS A 412 -34.81 30.68 -58.86
C LYS A 412 -34.31 31.88 -58.01
N GLU A 413 -33.10 31.76 -57.44
CA GLU A 413 -31.87 32.39 -58.00
C GLU A 413 -30.58 32.06 -57.21
N LYS A 414 -29.42 32.23 -57.86
CA LYS A 414 -28.07 32.36 -57.26
C LYS A 414 -27.49 33.68 -57.78
N PRO A 415 -26.63 34.38 -57.00
CA PRO A 415 -25.27 34.54 -57.52
C PRO A 415 -24.14 34.47 -56.47
N LYS A 416 -22.91 34.42 -56.99
CA LYS A 416 -21.61 34.35 -56.28
C LYS A 416 -21.26 35.65 -55.55
N ARG A 417 -20.40 35.57 -54.52
CA ARG A 417 -19.26 36.50 -54.41
C ARG A 417 -18.05 35.92 -53.65
N ARG A 418 -16.85 36.35 -54.07
CA ARG A 418 -15.52 36.00 -53.52
C ARG A 418 -15.17 36.86 -52.31
N ARG A 419 -14.36 36.33 -51.40
CA ARG A 419 -13.08 36.87 -50.86
C ARG A 419 -12.42 35.72 -50.08
N ARG A 420 -11.25 35.24 -50.49
CA ARG A 420 -9.88 35.81 -50.37
C ARG A 420 -9.23 35.28 -49.09
#